data_AF-A0A2W2AXX1-F1
#
_entry.id   AF-A0A2W2AXX1-F1
#
_cell.length_a   1.000
_cell.length_b   1.000
_cell.length_c   1.000
_cell.angle_alpha   90.00
_cell.angle_beta   90.00
_cell.angle_gamma   90.00
#
_symmetry.space_group_name_H-M   'P 1'
#
loop_
_entity.id
_entity.type
_entity.pdbx_description
1 polymer ?
#
loop_
_entity_poly.entity_id
_entity_poly.type
_entity_poly.pdbx_seq_one_letter_code
_entity_poly.pdbx_strand_id
1 'polypeptide(L)' 'MKIRNQKYIDRKRAIREMIRFTDIRSFLKASIAIASSAIVKRDMMATLWQLESDKGSVRYASQTA' A
#
# COMPACT_ATOMS: atom_id res chain seq x y z
N MET A 1 -4.01 -27.69 -10.75
CA MET A 1 -4.20 -27.23 -9.34
C MET A 1 -3.02 -26.41 -8.76
N LYS A 2 -1.97 -26.04 -9.52
CA LYS A 2 -0.77 -25.35 -8.98
C LYS A 2 -0.89 -23.82 -8.85
N ILE A 3 -1.66 -23.16 -9.72
CA ILE A 3 -1.72 -21.68 -9.82
C ILE A 3 -2.41 -21.02 -8.61
N ARG A 4 -3.42 -21.68 -8.02
CA ARG A 4 -4.15 -21.15 -6.84
C ARG A 4 -3.26 -21.09 -5.59
N ASN A 5 -2.32 -22.02 -5.44
CA ASN A 5 -1.39 -22.02 -4.32
C ASN A 5 -0.34 -20.91 -4.45
N GLN A 6 0.14 -20.62 -5.66
CA GLN A 6 1.13 -19.56 -5.86
C GLN A 6 0.57 -18.19 -5.48
N LYS A 7 -0.62 -17.83 -5.98
CA LYS A 7 -1.30 -16.59 -5.61
C LYS A 7 -1.55 -16.46 -4.10
N TYR A 8 -1.81 -17.58 -3.43
CA TYR A 8 -2.01 -17.61 -1.97
C TYR A 8 -0.72 -17.35 -1.20
N ILE A 9 0.40 -17.95 -1.64
CA ILE A 9 1.73 -17.74 -1.07
C ILE A 9 2.16 -16.28 -1.27
N ASP A 10 1.98 -15.73 -2.47
CA ASP A 10 2.35 -14.34 -2.78
C ASP A 10 1.54 -13.36 -1.92
N ARG A 11 0.24 -13.62 -1.70
CA ARG A 11 -0.59 -12.83 -0.79
C ARG A 11 -0.09 -12.86 0.65
N LYS A 12 0.23 -14.05 1.17
CA LYS A 12 0.76 -14.19 2.55
C LYS A 12 2.10 -13.48 2.73
N ARG A 13 2.96 -13.51 1.71
CA ARG A 13 4.23 -12.78 1.70
C ARG A 13 4.01 -11.27 1.71
N ALA A 14 3.14 -10.77 0.84
CA ALA A 14 2.79 -9.35 0.79
C ALA A 14 2.21 -8.84 2.12
N ILE A 15 1.31 -9.58 2.76
CA ILE A 15 0.76 -9.22 4.09
C ILE A 15 1.86 -9.17 5.16
N ARG A 16 2.80 -10.12 5.14
CA ARG A 16 3.93 -10.13 6.08
C ARG A 16 4.88 -8.95 5.86
N GLU A 17 5.11 -8.58 4.60
CA GLU A 17 5.90 -7.41 4.25
C GLU A 17 5.18 -6.11 4.64
N MET A 18 3.85 -6.07 4.54
CA MET A 18 3.03 -4.94 5.02
C MET A 18 3.22 -4.62 6.50
N ILE A 19 3.36 -5.64 7.36
CA ILE A 19 3.61 -5.47 8.80
C ILE A 19 5.05 -4.99 9.07
N ARG A 20 5.98 -5.20 8.14
CA ARG A 20 7.39 -4.79 8.27
C ARG A 20 7.69 -3.43 7.68
N PHE A 21 6.75 -2.80 6.97
CA PHE A 21 7.01 -1.47 6.42
C PHE A 21 6.93 -0.41 7.51
N THR A 22 8.07 0.21 7.76
CA THR A 22 8.19 1.48 8.50
C THR A 22 7.86 2.69 7.64
N ASP A 23 7.72 2.51 6.31
CA ASP A 23 7.39 3.57 5.35
C ASP A 23 6.02 3.32 4.70
N ILE A 24 5.15 4.31 4.79
CA ILE A 24 3.79 4.34 4.25
C ILE A 24 3.75 4.11 2.73
N ARG A 25 4.81 4.52 2.00
CA ARG A 25 4.90 4.32 0.54
C ARG A 25 4.98 2.84 0.16
N SER A 26 5.78 2.08 0.90
CA SER A 26 5.96 0.64 0.65
C SER A 26 4.69 -0.13 1.02
N PHE A 27 4.01 0.29 2.09
CA PHE A 27 2.69 -0.24 2.46
C PHE A 27 1.64 -0.03 1.37
N LEU A 28 1.56 1.18 0.81
CA LEU A 28 0.63 1.48 -0.28
C LEU A 28 0.93 0.64 -1.53
N LYS A 29 2.20 0.52 -1.95
CA LYS A 29 2.60 -0.31 -3.10
C LYS A 29 2.19 -1.79 -2.93
N ALA A 30 2.43 -2.37 -1.76
CA ALA A 30 2.01 -3.74 -1.47
C ALA A 30 0.48 -3.89 -1.41
N SER A 31 -0.22 -2.94 -0.81
CA SER A 31 -1.69 -2.92 -0.72
C SER A 31 -2.35 -2.90 -2.09
N ILE A 32 -1.81 -2.12 -3.02
CA ILE A 32 -2.33 -2.01 -4.38
C ILE A 32 -2.18 -3.33 -5.15
N ALA A 33 -1.08 -4.06 -4.91
CA ALA A 33 -0.84 -5.36 -5.51
C ALA A 33 -1.86 -6.43 -5.06
N ILE A 34 -2.32 -6.37 -3.80
CA ILE A 34 -3.24 -7.38 -3.24
C ILE A 34 -4.73 -7.03 -3.34
N ALA A 35 -5.06 -5.74 -3.48
CA ALA A 35 -6.43 -5.25 -3.56
C ALA A 35 -7.17 -5.87 -4.76
N SER A 36 -8.44 -6.22 -4.57
CA SER A 36 -9.31 -6.75 -5.65
C SER A 36 -10.22 -5.68 -6.26
N SER A 37 -10.54 -4.62 -5.50
CA SER A 37 -11.40 -3.52 -5.96
C SER A 37 -10.61 -2.50 -6.78
N ALA A 38 -11.10 -2.18 -7.97
CA ALA A 38 -10.51 -1.16 -8.85
C ALA A 38 -10.60 0.26 -8.25
N ILE A 39 -11.69 0.57 -7.54
CA ILE A 39 -11.89 1.86 -6.87
C ILE A 39 -10.84 2.04 -5.78
N VAL A 40 -10.66 1.02 -4.93
CA VAL A 40 -9.67 1.04 -3.84
C VAL A 40 -8.25 1.17 -4.38
N LYS A 41 -7.92 0.48 -5.48
CA LYS A 41 -6.61 0.64 -6.14
C LYS A 41 -6.38 2.06 -6.64
N ARG A 42 -7.41 2.68 -7.22
CA ARG A 42 -7.32 4.04 -7.76
C ARG A 42 -7.05 5.05 -6.65
N ASP A 43 -7.77 4.97 -5.54
CA ASP A 43 -7.55 5.84 -4.39
C ASP A 43 -6.16 5.66 -3.80
N MET A 44 -5.72 4.42 -3.57
CA MET A 44 -4.38 4.15 -3.06
C MET A 44 -3.27 4.64 -4.00
N MET A 45 -3.47 4.54 -5.32
CA MET A 45 -2.53 5.08 -6.31
C MET A 45 -2.52 6.61 -6.28
N ALA A 46 -3.66 7.27 -6.11
CA ALA A 46 -3.73 8.73 -5.98
C ALA A 46 -3.01 9.20 -4.70
N THR A 47 -3.19 8.51 -3.58
CA THR A 47 -2.47 8.81 -2.33
C THR A 47 -0.96 8.59 -2.48
N LEU A 48 -0.55 7.51 -3.13
CA LEU A 48 0.87 7.24 -3.39
C LEU A 48 1.47 8.33 -4.29
N TRP A 49 0.75 8.76 -5.32
CA TRP A 49 1.17 9.86 -6.18
C TRP A 49 1.34 11.15 -5.38
N GLN A 50 0.37 11.50 -4.54
CA GLN A 50 0.45 12.69 -3.67
C GLN A 50 1.70 12.65 -2.78
N LEU A 51 1.99 11.50 -2.16
CA LEU A 51 3.17 11.30 -1.32
C LEU A 51 4.51 11.28 -2.07
N GLU A 52 4.50 10.96 -3.36
CA GLU A 52 5.67 11.00 -4.24
C GLU A 52 5.88 12.40 -4.86
N SER A 53 4.79 13.16 -5.08
CA SER A 53 4.85 14.56 -5.50
C SER A 53 5.23 15.50 -4.35
N ASP A 54 4.79 15.20 -3.12
CA ASP A 54 5.25 15.87 -1.90
C ASP A 54 6.64 15.35 -1.50
N LYS A 55 7.67 15.77 -2.23
CA LYS A 55 9.07 15.59 -1.80
C LYS A 55 9.48 16.47 -0.61
N GLY A 56 8.54 17.09 0.13
CA GLY A 56 8.86 18.23 1.00
C GLY A 56 8.27 18.27 2.40
N SER A 57 7.05 17.83 2.67
CA SER A 57 6.48 18.11 4.00
C SER A 57 5.25 17.26 4.33
N VAL A 58 5.47 16.02 4.75
CA VAL A 58 4.49 15.37 5.63
C VAL A 58 4.72 15.93 7.04
N ARG A 59 4.37 17.21 7.23
CA ARG A 59 3.98 17.69 8.55
C ARG A 59 2.63 17.05 8.79
N TYR A 60 2.63 15.91 9.48
CA TYR A 60 1.41 15.36 10.06
C TYR A 60 0.72 16.50 10.78
N ALA A 61 -0.48 16.84 10.31
CA ALA A 61 -1.30 17.87 10.90
C ALA A 61 -1.55 17.50 12.36
N SER A 62 -0.77 18.09 13.26
CA SER A 62 -1.20 18.40 14.62
C SER A 62 -2.29 19.47 14.52
N GLN A 63 -3.45 19.08 13.99
CA GLN A 63 -4.69 19.82 14.12
C GLN A 63 -5.71 18.85 14.72
N THR A 64 -5.44 18.48 15.97
CA THR A 64 -6.47 18.24 16.97
C THR A 64 -6.13 19.15 18.14
N ALA A 65 -6.65 20.37 18.08
CA ALA A 65 -6.80 21.30 19.19
C ALA A 65 -8.11 22.05 18.98
#